data_AF-A0A7S2AL80-F1
#
_entry.id   AF-A0A7S2AL80-F1
#
_cell.length_a   1.000
_cell.length_b   1.000
_cell.length_c   1.000
_cell.angle_alpha   90.00
_cell.angle_beta   90.00
_cell.angle_gamma   90.00
#
_symmetry.space_group_name_H-M   'P 1'
#
loop_
_entity.id
_entity.type
_entity.pdbx_description
1 polymer ?
#
loop_
_entity_poly.entity_id
_entity_poly.type
_entity_poly.pdbx_seq_one_letter_code
_entity_poly.pdbx_strand_id
1 'polypeptide(L)'
;TPTPKAYRLNSGGLASRMDELKRTVQSLLNKVCPESVATIAEKVGEVRVDTAEELQHVIGFIFKKAITEPHYCETYADLVFGLKASFPEFPCPDGGNKPLTFKAVLLNICQDEFEALPTSLDPTSEDLAQYDAEELEFRRKKRKDRVLANMKFIGHLFLRQLISARVVGSVIGELTLCDEADRVPE
;
A
#
# COMPACT_ATOMS: atom_id res chain seq x y z
N THR A 1 -47.04 -13.21 30.96
CA THR A 1 -46.58 -12.64 29.69
C THR A 1 -45.13 -12.21 29.83
N PRO A 2 -44.19 -12.77 29.04
CA PRO A 2 -42.93 -12.04 28.84
C PRO A 2 -42.44 -12.04 27.38
N THR A 3 -42.18 -10.84 26.86
CA THR A 3 -41.16 -10.46 25.86
C THR A 3 -40.99 -8.94 25.97
N PRO A 4 -39.81 -8.34 25.64
CA PRO A 4 -39.01 -8.67 24.47
C PRO A 4 -37.48 -8.84 24.70
N LYS A 5 -36.92 -9.73 23.86
CA LYS A 5 -35.49 -9.83 23.48
C LYS A 5 -35.08 -8.66 22.57
N ALA A 6 -33.75 -8.60 22.35
CA ALA A 6 -33.02 -7.99 21.22
C ALA A 6 -32.36 -6.64 21.60
N TYR A 7 -31.05 -6.38 21.44
CA TYR A 7 -29.99 -6.94 20.60
C TYR A 7 -28.66 -6.87 21.38
N ARG A 8 -27.92 -7.97 21.47
CA ARG A 8 -26.46 -7.95 21.73
C ARG A 8 -25.83 -9.09 20.93
N LEU A 9 -25.53 -8.84 19.66
CA LEU A 9 -24.70 -9.69 18.79
C LEU A 9 -24.26 -8.79 17.63
N ASN A 10 -22.97 -8.43 17.54
CA ASN A 10 -22.16 -8.53 16.30
C ASN A 10 -20.75 -7.87 16.26
N SER A 11 -20.14 -7.44 17.35
CA SER A 11 -18.78 -6.86 17.26
C SER A 11 -17.63 -7.90 17.20
N GLY A 12 -17.82 -9.12 17.73
CA GLY A 12 -16.75 -10.14 17.80
C GLY A 12 -16.50 -10.92 16.50
N GLY A 13 -17.50 -11.08 15.64
CA GLY A 13 -17.38 -11.89 14.41
C GLY A 13 -16.64 -11.19 13.27
N LEU A 14 -16.84 -9.88 13.11
CA LEU A 14 -16.23 -9.10 12.03
C LEU A 14 -14.71 -8.89 12.25
N ALA A 15 -14.30 -8.64 13.50
CA ALA A 15 -12.90 -8.53 13.87
C ALA A 15 -12.16 -9.87 13.67
N SER A 16 -12.77 -10.99 14.07
CA SER A 16 -12.20 -12.34 13.84
C SER A 16 -11.98 -12.62 12.35
N ARG A 17 -12.96 -12.26 11.50
CA ARG A 17 -12.88 -12.46 10.04
C ARG A 17 -11.74 -11.66 9.42
N MET A 18 -11.65 -10.38 9.76
CA MET A 18 -10.58 -9.52 9.27
C MET A 18 -9.19 -10.04 9.70
N ASP A 19 -9.06 -10.54 10.93
CA ASP A 19 -7.80 -11.11 11.42
C ASP A 19 -7.43 -12.41 10.68
N GLU A 20 -8.41 -13.28 10.39
CA GLU A 20 -8.22 -14.50 9.60
C GLU A 20 -7.78 -14.17 8.15
N LEU A 21 -8.41 -13.17 7.53
CA LEU A 21 -8.00 -12.65 6.22
C LEU A 21 -6.56 -12.17 6.26
N LYS A 22 -6.22 -11.29 7.22
CA LYS A 22 -4.88 -10.72 7.38
C LYS A 22 -3.82 -11.81 7.55
N ARG A 23 -4.08 -12.82 8.38
CA ARG A 23 -3.18 -13.96 8.61
C ARG A 23 -2.99 -14.79 7.34
N THR A 24 -4.09 -15.08 6.64
CA THR A 24 -4.06 -15.90 5.41
C THR A 24 -3.24 -15.22 4.32
N VAL A 25 -3.51 -13.94 4.07
CA VAL A 25 -2.80 -13.15 3.07
C VAL A 25 -1.32 -13.02 3.42
N GLN A 26 -0.98 -12.70 4.68
CA GLN A 26 0.42 -12.62 5.10
C GLN A 26 1.18 -13.95 4.90
N SER A 27 0.55 -15.09 5.22
CA SER A 27 1.14 -16.41 5.02
C SER A 27 1.45 -16.69 3.54
N LEU A 28 0.58 -16.25 2.63
CA LEU A 28 0.79 -16.35 1.18
C LEU A 28 1.91 -15.40 0.72
N LEU A 29 1.89 -14.14 1.16
CA LEU A 29 2.88 -13.13 0.77
C LEU A 29 4.29 -13.45 1.25
N ASN A 30 4.45 -14.19 2.35
CA ASN A 30 5.76 -14.66 2.82
C ASN A 30 6.41 -15.71 1.92
N LYS A 31 5.66 -16.27 0.95
CA LYS A 31 6.15 -17.28 0.00
C LYS A 31 6.33 -16.72 -1.41
N VAL A 32 6.19 -15.40 -1.59
CA VAL A 32 6.33 -14.76 -2.89
C VAL A 32 7.79 -14.78 -3.32
N CYS A 33 8.03 -15.34 -4.50
CA CYS A 33 9.28 -15.29 -5.23
C CYS A 33 8.95 -15.36 -6.75
N PRO A 34 9.92 -15.09 -7.64
CA PRO A 34 9.68 -15.10 -9.08
C PRO A 34 9.02 -16.39 -9.60
N GLU A 35 9.37 -17.53 -9.01
CA GLU A 35 8.87 -18.85 -9.41
C GLU A 35 7.44 -19.12 -8.88
N SER A 36 7.06 -18.53 -7.75
CA SER A 36 5.78 -18.80 -7.08
C SER A 36 4.71 -17.75 -7.35
N VAL A 37 5.08 -16.58 -7.90
CA VAL A 37 4.21 -15.39 -7.97
C VAL A 37 2.86 -15.66 -8.64
N ALA A 38 2.84 -16.43 -9.74
CA ALA A 38 1.60 -16.75 -10.45
C ALA A 38 0.66 -17.60 -9.56
N THR A 39 1.19 -18.63 -8.91
CA THR A 39 0.44 -19.48 -7.99
C THR A 39 -0.02 -18.72 -6.74
N ILE A 40 0.79 -17.80 -6.23
CA ILE A 40 0.40 -16.95 -5.10
C ILE A 40 -0.70 -15.96 -5.52
N ALA A 41 -0.63 -15.38 -6.72
CA ALA A 41 -1.66 -14.50 -7.24
C ALA A 41 -3.01 -15.21 -7.36
N GLU A 42 -3.02 -16.43 -7.91
CA GLU A 42 -4.23 -17.27 -7.97
C GLU A 42 -4.81 -17.50 -6.57
N LYS A 43 -3.99 -17.97 -5.62
CA LYS A 43 -4.42 -18.25 -4.25
C LYS A 43 -4.93 -17.00 -3.52
N VAL A 44 -4.28 -15.86 -3.69
CA VAL A 44 -4.73 -14.58 -3.10
C VAL A 44 -6.03 -14.12 -3.75
N GLY A 45 -6.19 -14.32 -5.06
CA GLY A 45 -7.41 -13.99 -5.79
C GLY A 45 -8.62 -14.86 -5.41
N GLU A 46 -8.39 -16.07 -4.90
CA GLU A 46 -9.44 -16.96 -4.35
C GLU A 46 -9.82 -16.63 -2.91
N VAL A 47 -9.05 -15.80 -2.21
CA VAL A 47 -9.39 -15.38 -0.85
C VAL A 47 -10.66 -14.54 -0.88
N ARG A 48 -11.63 -14.92 -0.06
CA ARG A 48 -12.88 -14.20 0.08
C ARG A 48 -12.64 -12.79 0.64
N VAL A 49 -12.92 -11.79 -0.17
CA VAL A 49 -12.87 -10.35 0.15
C VAL A 49 -14.26 -9.77 -0.10
N ASP A 50 -14.96 -9.41 0.97
CA ASP A 50 -16.37 -8.96 0.90
C ASP A 50 -16.48 -7.42 0.92
N THR A 51 -15.44 -6.70 1.34
CA THR A 51 -15.46 -5.23 1.45
C THR A 51 -14.25 -4.53 0.84
N ALA A 52 -14.43 -3.24 0.52
CA ALA A 52 -13.35 -2.35 0.09
C ALA A 52 -12.21 -2.28 1.12
N GLU A 53 -12.54 -2.24 2.41
CA GLU A 53 -11.57 -2.21 3.52
C GLU A 53 -10.72 -3.49 3.56
N GLU A 54 -11.32 -4.65 3.30
CA GLU A 54 -10.59 -5.91 3.18
C GLU A 54 -9.63 -5.88 1.98
N LEU A 55 -10.08 -5.39 0.83
CA LEU A 55 -9.22 -5.23 -0.34
C LEU A 55 -8.06 -4.26 -0.06
N GLN A 56 -8.32 -3.16 0.65
CA GLN A 56 -7.29 -2.21 1.07
C GLN A 56 -6.21 -2.90 1.90
N HIS A 57 -6.58 -3.77 2.83
CA HIS A 57 -5.61 -4.54 3.60
C HIS A 57 -4.80 -5.52 2.75
N VAL A 58 -5.41 -6.20 1.78
CA VAL A 58 -4.69 -7.11 0.86
C VAL A 58 -3.62 -6.34 0.07
N ILE A 59 -4.01 -5.26 -0.60
CA ILE A 59 -3.09 -4.45 -1.42
C ILE A 59 -2.05 -3.76 -0.53
N GLY A 60 -2.45 -3.25 0.64
CA GLY A 60 -1.56 -2.63 1.61
C GLY A 60 -0.47 -3.57 2.13
N PHE A 61 -0.77 -4.85 2.35
CA PHE A 61 0.28 -5.82 2.69
C PHE A 61 1.27 -6.06 1.55
N ILE A 62 0.81 -6.08 0.31
CA ILE A 62 1.69 -6.22 -0.86
C ILE A 62 2.61 -4.99 -0.96
N PHE A 63 2.08 -3.78 -0.79
CA PHE A 63 2.86 -2.54 -0.73
C PHE A 63 3.93 -2.58 0.36
N LYS A 64 3.51 -2.92 1.59
CA LYS A 64 4.44 -3.04 2.72
C LYS A 64 5.58 -4.01 2.41
N LYS A 65 5.25 -5.19 1.88
CA LYS A 65 6.25 -6.21 1.50
C LYS A 65 7.19 -5.69 0.41
N ALA A 66 6.67 -5.02 -0.62
CA ALA A 66 7.48 -4.45 -1.70
C ALA A 66 8.46 -3.37 -1.21
N ILE A 67 8.06 -2.57 -0.22
CA ILE A 67 8.92 -1.55 0.40
C ILE A 67 9.96 -2.20 1.33
N THR A 68 9.58 -3.21 2.11
CA THR A 68 10.52 -3.89 3.03
C THR A 68 11.48 -4.83 2.33
N GLU A 69 11.11 -5.35 1.15
CA GLU A 69 11.86 -6.32 0.37
C GLU A 69 12.10 -5.79 -1.06
N PRO A 70 12.86 -4.68 -1.21
CA PRO A 70 13.00 -3.98 -2.50
C PRO A 70 13.67 -4.79 -3.62
N HIS A 71 14.27 -5.94 -3.28
CA HIS A 71 14.81 -6.90 -4.24
C HIS A 71 13.71 -7.68 -4.97
N TYR A 72 12.57 -7.96 -4.32
CA TYR A 72 11.40 -8.60 -4.92
C TYR A 72 10.32 -7.60 -5.38
N CYS A 73 10.65 -6.31 -5.41
CA CYS A 73 9.74 -5.24 -5.80
C CYS A 73 9.04 -5.49 -7.14
N GLU A 74 9.78 -6.01 -8.13
CA GLU A 74 9.20 -6.39 -9.43
C GLU A 74 8.21 -7.55 -9.31
N THR A 75 8.56 -8.60 -8.56
CA THR A 75 7.69 -9.75 -8.28
C THR A 75 6.40 -9.32 -7.59
N TYR A 76 6.46 -8.38 -6.64
CA TYR A 76 5.26 -7.84 -6.02
C TYR A 76 4.39 -7.04 -7.00
N ALA A 77 5.00 -6.37 -7.98
CA ALA A 77 4.24 -5.66 -9.01
C ALA A 77 3.54 -6.64 -9.97
N ASP A 78 4.19 -7.77 -10.29
CA ASP A 78 3.56 -8.88 -11.02
C ASP A 78 2.38 -9.48 -10.26
N LEU A 79 2.52 -9.63 -8.94
CA LEU A 79 1.42 -10.07 -8.08
C LEU A 79 0.23 -9.12 -8.16
N VAL A 80 0.43 -7.81 -8.00
CA VAL A 80 -0.65 -6.81 -8.13
C VAL A 80 -1.29 -6.89 -9.52
N PHE A 81 -0.48 -7.07 -10.57
CA PHE A 81 -0.99 -7.21 -11.94
C PHE A 81 -1.86 -8.45 -12.12
N GLY A 82 -1.47 -9.59 -11.54
CA GLY A 82 -2.26 -10.82 -11.57
C GLY A 82 -3.61 -10.69 -10.85
N LEU A 83 -3.66 -9.88 -9.78
CA LEU A 83 -4.85 -9.69 -8.95
C LEU A 83 -5.87 -8.68 -9.51
N LYS A 84 -5.51 -7.90 -10.53
CA LYS A 84 -6.32 -6.75 -11.01
C LYS A 84 -7.74 -7.10 -11.46
N ALA A 85 -8.00 -8.38 -11.77
CA ALA A 85 -9.28 -8.89 -12.23
C ALA A 85 -9.90 -9.94 -11.28
N SER A 86 -9.26 -10.23 -10.15
CA SER A 86 -9.68 -11.29 -9.23
C SER A 86 -10.77 -10.84 -8.25
N PHE A 87 -10.88 -9.53 -7.99
CA PHE A 87 -11.78 -8.99 -6.99
C PHE A 87 -12.95 -8.22 -7.64
N PRO A 88 -14.15 -8.30 -7.03
CA PRO A 88 -15.30 -7.54 -7.52
C PRO A 88 -15.12 -6.03 -7.30
N GLU A 89 -16.02 -5.25 -7.87
CA GLU A 89 -16.16 -3.85 -7.49
C GLU A 89 -16.96 -3.74 -6.19
N PHE A 90 -16.61 -2.76 -5.35
CA PHE A 90 -17.26 -2.54 -4.06
C PHE A 90 -18.12 -1.27 -4.07
N PRO A 91 -19.16 -1.18 -3.22
CA PRO A 91 -19.90 0.06 -3.04
C PRO A 91 -18.99 1.22 -2.60
N CYS A 92 -19.30 2.43 -3.05
CA CYS A 92 -18.59 3.63 -2.60
C CYS A 92 -18.84 3.86 -1.10
N PRO A 93 -17.81 4.01 -0.25
CA PRO A 93 -17.99 4.25 1.18
C PRO A 93 -18.80 5.51 1.49
N ASP A 94 -18.63 6.55 0.67
CA ASP A 94 -19.25 7.87 0.87
C ASP A 94 -20.65 7.98 0.22
N GLY A 95 -21.21 6.86 -0.26
CA GLY A 95 -22.52 6.84 -0.92
C GLY A 95 -22.55 7.45 -2.32
N GLY A 96 -21.38 7.69 -2.93
CA GLY A 96 -21.27 8.17 -4.30
C GLY A 96 -21.70 7.12 -5.34
N ASN A 97 -21.93 7.58 -6.58
CA ASN A 97 -22.43 6.74 -7.68
C ASN A 97 -21.38 5.82 -8.31
N LYS A 98 -20.08 6.04 -8.07
CA LYS A 98 -19.01 5.28 -8.71
C LYS A 98 -18.51 4.16 -7.79
N PRO A 99 -18.59 2.89 -8.20
CA PRO A 99 -18.09 1.79 -7.39
C PRO A 99 -16.56 1.85 -7.27
N LEU A 100 -16.06 1.32 -6.17
CA LEU A 100 -14.64 1.25 -5.87
C LEU A 100 -14.06 -0.01 -6.52
N THR A 101 -13.26 0.20 -7.57
CA THR A 101 -12.60 -0.88 -8.32
C THR A 101 -11.24 -1.21 -7.72
N PHE A 102 -10.67 -2.37 -8.06
CA PHE A 102 -9.30 -2.72 -7.67
C PHE A 102 -8.29 -1.62 -8.00
N LYS A 103 -8.38 -1.06 -9.21
CA LYS A 103 -7.50 0.02 -9.66
C LYS A 103 -7.69 1.30 -8.85
N ALA A 104 -8.92 1.63 -8.44
CA ALA A 104 -9.17 2.78 -7.58
C ALA A 104 -8.56 2.57 -6.18
N VAL A 105 -8.74 1.38 -5.58
CA VAL A 105 -8.11 1.05 -4.28
C VAL A 105 -6.59 1.12 -4.37
N LEU A 106 -6.01 0.54 -5.42
CA LEU A 106 -4.58 0.57 -5.67
C LEU A 106 -4.04 2.01 -5.75
N LEU A 107 -4.73 2.88 -6.48
CA LEU A 107 -4.35 4.29 -6.62
C LEU A 107 -4.41 5.05 -5.30
N ASN A 108 -5.47 4.85 -4.51
CA ASN A 108 -5.58 5.48 -3.19
C ASN A 108 -4.42 5.04 -2.29
N ILE A 109 -4.08 3.74 -2.27
CA ILE A 109 -2.93 3.25 -1.49
C ILE A 109 -1.60 3.81 -2.01
N CYS A 110 -1.42 3.93 -3.32
CA CYS A 110 -0.23 4.58 -3.87
C CYS A 110 -0.09 6.01 -3.35
N GLN A 111 -1.20 6.75 -3.32
CA GLN A 111 -1.24 8.12 -2.82
C GLN A 111 -0.96 8.18 -1.32
N ASP A 112 -1.66 7.38 -0.51
CA ASP A 112 -1.47 7.31 0.95
C ASP A 112 -0.01 6.97 1.31
N GLU A 113 0.58 5.99 0.62
CA GLU A 113 1.97 5.57 0.86
C GLU A 113 2.99 6.62 0.39
N PHE A 114 2.66 7.40 -0.63
CA PHE A 114 3.49 8.50 -1.11
C PHE A 114 3.44 9.69 -0.15
N GLU A 115 2.24 10.09 0.28
CA GLU A 115 2.03 11.17 1.25
C GLU A 115 2.61 10.82 2.65
N ALA A 116 2.66 9.54 2.99
CA ALA A 116 3.29 9.05 4.22
C ALA A 116 4.82 8.96 4.16
N LEU A 117 5.45 9.31 3.04
CA LEU A 117 6.91 9.37 2.94
C LEU A 117 7.47 10.52 3.79
N PRO A 118 8.68 10.37 4.34
CA PRO A 118 9.32 11.46 5.05
C PRO A 118 9.54 12.66 4.11
N THR A 119 9.06 13.83 4.53
CA THR A 119 9.25 15.09 3.80
C THR A 119 10.68 15.63 3.90
N SER A 120 11.45 15.15 4.89
CA SER A 120 12.88 15.44 5.02
C SER A 120 13.66 14.20 5.47
N LEU A 121 14.88 14.08 4.94
CA LEU A 121 15.86 13.09 5.38
C LEU A 121 16.65 13.55 6.60
N ASP A 122 16.58 14.83 6.93
CA ASP A 122 17.32 15.41 8.05
C ASP A 122 16.64 15.05 9.39
N PRO A 123 17.42 14.89 10.47
CA PRO A 123 16.87 14.62 11.78
C PRO A 123 16.09 15.84 12.29
N THR A 124 15.00 15.59 13.02
CA THR A 124 14.26 16.67 13.69
C THR A 124 15.04 17.15 14.92
N SER A 125 14.64 18.30 15.49
CA SER A 125 15.20 18.78 16.76
C SER A 125 15.02 17.77 17.91
N GLU A 126 13.95 16.98 17.87
CA GLU A 126 13.66 15.92 18.83
C GLU A 126 14.59 14.71 18.63
N ASP A 127 14.82 14.32 17.37
CA ASP A 127 15.78 13.25 17.05
C ASP A 127 17.19 13.61 17.55
N LEU A 128 17.64 14.85 17.31
CA LEU A 128 18.95 15.36 17.74
C LEU A 128 19.11 15.39 19.26
N ALA A 129 18.02 15.55 20.01
CA ALA A 129 18.04 15.55 21.47
C ALA A 129 18.00 14.13 22.06
N GLN A 130 17.52 13.14 21.30
CA GLN A 130 17.28 11.78 21.78
C GLN A 130 18.35 10.77 21.37
N TYR A 131 18.97 10.95 20.21
CA TYR A 131 19.83 9.94 19.57
C TYR A 131 21.25 10.45 19.36
N ASP A 132 22.21 9.53 19.39
CA ASP A 132 23.60 9.83 19.02
C ASP A 132 23.79 9.88 17.50
N ALA A 133 24.98 10.29 17.06
CA ALA A 133 25.29 10.45 15.64
C ALA A 133 25.12 9.15 14.83
N GLU A 134 25.40 7.99 15.42
CA GLU A 134 25.33 6.70 14.74
C GLU A 134 23.87 6.28 14.51
N GLU A 135 23.01 6.40 15.53
CA GLU A 135 21.58 6.11 15.40
C GLU A 135 20.88 7.11 14.46
N LEU A 136 21.29 8.38 14.48
CA LEU A 136 20.80 9.39 13.53
C LEU A 136 21.14 9.04 12.09
N GLU A 137 22.36 8.59 11.82
CA GLU A 137 22.78 8.16 10.48
C GLU A 137 22.01 6.91 10.03
N PHE A 138 21.85 5.93 10.92
CA PHE A 138 21.06 4.72 10.65
C PHE A 138 19.60 5.07 10.28
N ARG A 139 18.97 5.98 11.03
CA ARG A 139 17.61 6.46 10.76
C ARG A 139 17.50 7.19 9.45
N ARG A 140 18.44 8.10 9.15
CA ARG A 140 18.50 8.81 7.87
C ARG A 140 18.61 7.83 6.70
N LYS A 141 19.49 6.83 6.81
CA LYS A 141 19.62 5.76 5.82
C LYS A 141 18.31 5.00 5.64
N LYS A 142 17.67 4.58 6.73
CA LYS A 142 16.38 3.86 6.68
C LYS A 142 15.26 4.68 6.04
N ARG A 143 15.17 5.99 6.32
CA ARG A 143 14.23 6.91 5.66
C ARG A 143 14.48 6.96 4.16
N LYS A 144 15.75 7.16 3.76
CA LYS A 144 16.17 7.18 2.36
C LYS A 144 15.85 5.87 1.64
N ASP A 145 16.19 4.73 2.23
CA ASP A 145 15.93 3.40 1.66
C ASP A 145 14.43 3.17 1.47
N ARG A 146 13.59 3.60 2.42
CA ARG A 146 12.12 3.53 2.29
C ARG A 146 11.61 4.37 1.12
N VAL A 147 12.07 5.62 0.98
CA VAL A 147 11.70 6.50 -0.14
C VAL A 147 12.08 5.84 -1.48
N LEU A 148 13.33 5.36 -1.60
CA LEU A 148 13.80 4.71 -2.82
C LEU A 148 13.02 3.44 -3.17
N ALA A 149 12.72 2.61 -2.16
CA ALA A 149 11.93 1.39 -2.36
C ALA A 149 10.49 1.70 -2.81
N ASN A 150 9.86 2.71 -2.22
CA ASN A 150 8.54 3.17 -2.61
C ASN A 150 8.55 3.69 -4.06
N MET A 151 9.50 4.55 -4.43
CA MET A 151 9.64 5.06 -5.80
C MET A 151 9.86 3.95 -6.81
N LYS A 152 10.72 2.99 -6.48
CA LYS A 152 10.97 1.81 -7.32
C LYS A 152 9.68 1.02 -7.55
N PHE A 153 8.87 0.83 -6.50
CA PHE A 153 7.63 0.08 -6.61
C PHE A 153 6.58 0.79 -7.45
N ILE A 154 6.38 2.10 -7.23
CA ILE A 154 5.53 2.94 -8.09
C ILE A 154 5.96 2.83 -9.56
N GLY A 155 7.27 2.87 -9.83
CA GLY A 155 7.82 2.67 -11.17
C GLY A 155 7.43 1.32 -11.78
N HIS A 156 7.55 0.21 -11.03
CA HIS A 156 7.14 -1.11 -11.52
C HIS A 156 5.62 -1.25 -11.74
N LEU A 157 4.80 -0.56 -10.94
CA LEU A 157 3.35 -0.49 -11.17
C LEU A 157 3.02 0.30 -12.44
N PHE A 158 3.75 1.37 -12.72
CA PHE A 158 3.60 2.15 -13.95
C PHE A 158 3.96 1.35 -15.20
N LEU A 159 5.09 0.63 -15.17
CA LEU A 159 5.52 -0.23 -16.28
C LEU A 159 4.47 -1.31 -16.64
N ARG A 160 3.64 -1.71 -15.68
CA ARG A 160 2.53 -2.66 -15.85
C ARG A 160 1.18 -1.99 -16.17
N GLN A 161 1.18 -0.69 -16.42
CA GLN A 161 0.00 0.13 -16.71
C GLN A 161 -1.07 0.10 -15.60
N LEU A 162 -0.65 -0.22 -14.37
CA LEU A 162 -1.53 -0.26 -13.20
C LEU A 162 -1.82 1.14 -12.67
N ILE A 163 -0.87 2.06 -12.82
CA ILE A 163 -1.02 3.48 -12.53
C ILE A 163 -0.80 4.31 -13.81
N SER A 164 -1.36 5.52 -13.87
CA SER A 164 -1.29 6.36 -15.07
C SER A 164 -0.05 7.25 -15.08
N ALA A 165 0.34 7.71 -16.27
CA ALA A 165 1.42 8.68 -16.43
C ALA A 165 1.17 9.98 -15.66
N ARG A 166 -0.10 10.38 -15.49
CA ARG A 166 -0.47 11.56 -14.68
C ARG A 166 -0.06 11.42 -13.22
N VAL A 167 -0.27 10.23 -12.63
CA VAL A 167 0.10 9.95 -11.24
C VAL A 167 1.62 9.98 -11.08
N VAL A 168 2.34 9.33 -12.00
CA VAL A 168 3.81 9.35 -12.01
C VAL A 168 4.35 10.77 -12.21
N GLY A 169 3.70 11.56 -13.07
CA GLY A 169 4.04 12.97 -13.29
C GLY A 169 3.91 13.81 -12.01
N SER A 170 2.86 13.61 -11.22
CA SER A 170 2.69 14.27 -9.91
C SER A 170 3.83 13.92 -8.96
N VAL A 171 4.13 12.62 -8.82
CA VAL A 171 5.24 12.12 -7.98
C VAL A 171 6.57 12.74 -8.40
N ILE A 172 6.87 12.79 -9.71
CA ILE A 172 8.11 13.41 -10.21
C ILE A 172 8.14 14.91 -9.88
N GLY A 173 7.02 15.63 -10.10
CA GLY A 173 6.93 17.06 -9.81
C GLY A 173 7.26 17.38 -8.36
N GLU A 174 6.69 16.61 -7.42
CA GLU A 174 6.94 16.76 -5.98
C GLU A 174 8.37 16.38 -5.59
N LEU A 175 8.92 15.29 -6.13
CA LEU A 175 10.30 14.87 -5.86
C LEU A 175 11.36 15.87 -6.35
N THR A 176 11.06 16.56 -7.45
CA THR A 176 11.97 17.51 -8.09
C THR A 176 11.75 18.94 -7.64
N LEU A 177 10.71 19.20 -6.83
CA LEU A 177 10.27 20.54 -6.44
C LEU A 177 10.07 21.45 -7.67
N CYS A 178 9.56 20.87 -8.77
CA CYS A 178 9.40 21.55 -10.06
C CYS A 178 8.38 22.70 -10.04
N ASP A 179 7.71 22.96 -8.92
CA ASP A 179 6.85 24.12 -8.71
C ASP A 179 7.64 25.45 -8.63
N GLU A 180 8.98 25.40 -8.64
CA GLU A 180 9.87 26.56 -8.80
C GLU A 180 10.51 26.67 -10.21
N ALA A 181 9.80 26.27 -11.27
CA ALA A 181 10.32 26.31 -12.65
C ALA A 181 10.81 27.70 -13.13
N ASP A 182 10.39 28.79 -12.48
CA ASP A 182 10.80 30.17 -12.79
C ASP A 182 12.02 30.67 -11.99
N ARG A 183 12.61 29.86 -11.11
CA ARG A 183 13.84 30.24 -10.37
C ARG A 183 15.07 29.66 -11.06
N VAL A 184 15.86 30.54 -11.68
CA VAL A 184 17.23 30.25 -12.11
C VAL A 184 18.14 30.41 -10.88
N PRO A 185 19.03 29.45 -10.56
CA PRO A 185 20.04 29.64 -9.51
C PRO A 185 20.97 30.81 -9.86
N GLU A 186 21.19 31.73 -8.91
CA GLU A 186 22.21 32.79 -9.01
C GLU A 186 23.64 32.22 -9.06
#